data_AF-A0A7I8ISX7-F1
#
_entry.id   AF-A0A7I8ISX7-F1
#
_cell.length_a   1.000
_cell.length_b   1.000
_cell.length_c   1.000
_cell.angle_alpha   90.00
_cell.angle_beta   90.00
_cell.angle_gamma   90.00
#
_symmetry.space_group_name_H-M   'P 1'
#
loop_
_entity.id
_entity.type
_entity.pdbx_description
1 polymer ?
#
loop_
_entity_poly.entity_id
_entity_poly.type
_entity_poly.pdbx_seq_one_letter_code
_entity_poly.pdbx_strand_id
1 'polypeptide(L)' 'MEDRMQKLSRYRKKKTKRNFCRKIKYACRKALADSQPRIRGRFAKTEEGEVGKPSKALQ' A
#
# COMPACT_ATOMS: atom_id res chain seq x y z
N MET A 1 -16.00 10.61 -36.01
CA MET A 1 -15.97 11.81 -35.12
C MET A 1 -16.46 11.49 -33.71
N GLU A 2 -17.56 10.74 -33.59
CA GLU A 2 -18.17 10.36 -32.32
C GLU A 2 -17.24 9.62 -31.35
N ASP A 3 -16.49 8.63 -31.83
CA ASP A 3 -15.52 7.88 -31.01
C ASP A 3 -14.47 8.77 -30.36
N ARG A 4 -14.01 9.80 -31.07
CA ARG A 4 -13.02 10.75 -30.56
C ARG A 4 -13.63 11.59 -29.45
N MET A 5 -14.86 12.06 -29.64
CA MET A 5 -15.59 12.84 -28.62
C MET A 5 -15.85 12.00 -27.37
N GLN A 6 -16.26 10.74 -27.51
CA GLN A 6 -16.45 9.83 -26.39
C GLN A 6 -15.14 9.57 -25.62
N LYS A 7 -14.03 9.31 -26.33
CA LYS A 7 -12.71 9.14 -25.70
C LYS A 7 -12.26 10.40 -24.95
N LEU A 8 -12.43 11.59 -25.55
CA LEU A 8 -12.12 12.87 -24.91
C LEU A 8 -12.98 13.14 -23.67
N SER A 9 -14.29 12.86 -23.76
CA SER A 9 -15.21 12.98 -22.62
C SER A 9 -14.80 12.07 -21.47
N ARG A 10 -14.48 10.80 -21.76
CA ARG A 10 -13.97 9.84 -20.76
C ARG A 10 -12.67 10.33 -20.13
N TYR A 11 -11.74 10.87 -20.93
CA TYR A 11 -10.47 11.43 -20.44
C TYR A 11 -10.69 12.62 -19.50
N ARG A 12 -11.49 13.61 -19.90
CA ARG A 12 -11.79 14.80 -19.08
C ARG A 12 -12.44 14.41 -17.74
N LYS A 13 -13.43 13.51 -17.79
CA LYS A 13 -14.09 12.96 -16.58
C LYS A 13 -13.12 12.21 -15.65
N LYS A 14 -12.16 11.46 -16.20
CA LYS A 14 -11.11 10.80 -15.40
C LYS A 14 -10.10 11.79 -14.84
N LYS A 15 -9.75 12.85 -15.57
CA LYS A 15 -8.78 13.87 -15.16
C LYS A 15 -9.22 14.60 -13.90
N THR A 16 -10.50 14.96 -13.79
CA THR A 16 -11.05 15.64 -12.61
C THR A 16 -11.15 14.73 -11.38
N LYS A 17 -11.29 13.40 -11.58
CA LYS A 17 -11.40 12.40 -10.51
C LYS A 17 -10.07 11.71 -10.15
N ARG A 18 -8.93 12.30 -10.51
CA ARG A 18 -7.62 11.74 -10.16
C ARG A 18 -7.39 11.86 -8.65
N ASN A 19 -6.75 10.84 -8.07
CA ASN A 19 -6.37 10.86 -6.66
C ASN A 19 -4.91 11.30 -6.57
N PHE A 20 -4.67 12.52 -6.09
CA PHE A 20 -3.32 13.06 -5.91
C PHE A 20 -2.76 12.78 -4.51
N CYS A 21 -3.65 12.63 -3.53
CA CYS A 21 -3.26 12.20 -2.19
C CYS A 21 -2.90 10.71 -2.18
N ARG A 22 -2.01 10.34 -1.27
CA ARG A 22 -1.64 8.94 -1.06
C ARG A 22 -2.86 8.14 -0.61
N LYS A 23 -3.27 7.17 -1.42
CA LYS A 23 -4.38 6.26 -1.12
C LYS A 23 -3.86 4.91 -0.64
N ILE A 24 -4.28 4.48 0.54
CA ILE A 24 -4.03 3.12 1.04
C ILE A 24 -5.18 2.24 0.52
N LYS A 25 -4.90 1.41 -0.49
CA LYS A 25 -5.93 0.52 -1.08
C LYS A 25 -6.22 -0.70 -0.21
N TYR A 26 -5.19 -1.25 0.44
CA TYR A 26 -5.29 -2.46 1.26
C TYR A 26 -4.84 -2.15 2.68
N ALA A 27 -5.80 -1.98 3.58
CA ALA A 27 -5.54 -1.67 4.98
C ALA A 27 -4.76 -2.79 5.68
N CYS A 28 -5.11 -4.05 5.41
CA CYS A 28 -4.43 -5.23 5.96
C CYS A 28 -2.93 -5.23 5.65
N ARG A 29 -2.53 -4.98 4.39
CA ARG A 29 -1.11 -4.91 4.01
C ARG A 29 -0.38 -3.72 4.65
N LYS A 30 -1.08 -2.60 4.87
CA LYS A 30 -0.51 -1.46 5.60
C LYS A 30 -0.22 -1.83 7.05
N ALA A 31 -1.19 -2.44 7.74
CA ALA A 31 -1.03 -2.87 9.12
C ALA A 31 0.16 -3.85 9.27
N LEU A 32 0.26 -4.83 8.37
CA LEU A 32 1.41 -5.75 8.34
C LEU A 32 2.74 -5.00 8.13
N ALA A 33 2.80 -4.05 7.19
CA ALA A 33 4.02 -3.28 6.93
C ALA A 33 4.40 -2.32 8.07
N ASP A 34 3.43 -1.88 8.87
CA ASP A 34 3.62 -1.01 10.03
C ASP A 34 4.14 -1.78 11.25
N SER A 35 3.75 -3.06 11.40
CA SER A 35 4.21 -3.92 12.51
C SER A 35 5.56 -4.61 12.26
N GLN A 36 6.06 -4.65 11.03
CA GLN A 36 7.30 -5.34 10.67
C GLN A 36 8.55 -4.56 11.15
N PRO A 37 9.59 -5.26 11.66
CA PRO A 37 10.81 -4.61 12.16
C PRO A 37 11.59 -3.95 11.02
N ARG A 38 12.13 -2.76 11.29
CA ARG A 38 12.90 -1.97 10.31
C ARG A 38 14.27 -1.57 10.84
N ILE A 39 15.28 -1.65 9.99
CA ILE A 39 16.63 -1.14 10.22
C ILE A 39 16.93 -0.12 9.12
N ARG A 40 17.16 1.14 9.50
CA ARG A 40 17.40 2.27 8.57
C ARG A 40 16.34 2.38 7.46
N GLY A 41 15.07 2.15 7.81
CA GLY A 41 13.92 2.25 6.89
C GLY A 41 13.66 1.01 6.02
N ARG A 42 14.58 0.04 5.99
CA ARG A 42 14.41 -1.26 5.31
C ARG A 42 13.83 -2.27 6.27
N PHE A 43 13.02 -3.22 5.79
CA PHE A 43 12.64 -4.36 6.62
C PHE A 43 13.89 -5.17 7.00
N ALA A 44 13.99 -5.57 8.26
CA ALA A 44 15.05 -6.46 8.70
C ALA A 44 14.86 -7.82 8.02
N LYS A 45 15.93 -8.39 7.46
CA LYS A 45 15.93 -9.80 7.10
C LYS A 45 16.11 -10.60 8.38
N THR A 46 15.26 -11.59 8.59
CA THR A 46 15.56 -12.67 9.52
C THR A 46 16.63 -13.54 8.89
N GLU A 47 17.87 -13.06 8.89
CA GLU A 47 19.03 -13.97 8.86
C GLU A 47 18.97 -14.74 10.19
N GLU A 48 19.21 -16.05 10.16
CA GLU A 48 19.17 -16.92 11.34
C GLU A 48 20.00 -16.35 12.50
N GLY A 49 19.34 -15.76 13.50
CA GLY A 49 20.01 -15.03 14.58
C GLY A 49 19.08 -14.11 15.35
N GLU A 50 18.28 -14.72 16.23
CA GLU A 50 17.68 -14.13 17.44
C GLU A 50 17.28 -12.64 17.44
N VAL A 51 16.01 -12.31 17.19
CA VAL A 51 15.31 -11.23 17.94
C VAL A 51 13.79 -11.48 17.98
N GLY A 52 13.29 -11.89 19.15
CA GLY A 52 12.01 -11.44 19.70
C GLY A 52 10.71 -11.71 18.91
N LYS A 53 10.22 -12.95 18.93
CA LYS A 53 8.76 -13.18 18.90
C LYS A 53 8.20 -12.68 20.24
N PRO A 54 7.27 -11.71 20.30
CA PRO A 54 6.52 -11.52 21.53
C PRO A 54 5.61 -12.75 21.67
N SER A 55 5.94 -13.60 22.64
CA SER A 55 5.06 -14.63 23.15
C SER A 55 3.80 -13.98 23.72
N LYS A 56 2.71 -13.93 22.95
CA LYS A 56 1.32 -13.80 23.45
C LYS A 56 0.38 -14.39 22.40
N ALA A 57 -0.59 -15.25 22.71
CA ALA A 57 -0.92 -16.01 23.91
C ALA A 57 -1.79 -17.17 23.40
N LEU A 58 -1.44 -18.41 23.77
CA LEU A 58 -2.35 -19.55 23.68
C LEU A 58 -3.28 -19.43 24.90
N GLN A 59 -4.58 -19.37 24.65
CA GLN A 59 -5.55 -19.85 25.65
C GLN A 59 -5.40 -21.36 25.76
#